data_AF-A0A4Q3BL07-F1
#
_entry.id   AF-A0A4Q3BL07-F1
#
_cell.length_a   1.000
_cell.length_b   1.000
_cell.length_c   1.000
_cell.angle_alpha   90.00
_cell.angle_beta   90.00
_cell.angle_gamma   90.00
#
_symmetry.space_group_name_H-M   'P 1'
#
loop_
_entity.id
_entity.type
_entity.pdbx_description
1 polymer ?
#
loop_
_entity_poly.entity_id
_entity_poly.type
_entity_poly.pdbx_seq_one_letter_code
_entity_poly.pdbx_strand_id
1 'polypeptide(L)' 'KLKDNPGFFRVHNSHIINIKEVKRMIKTDGGYAVMSDESNITISPKKKEEFFEMIGQRMV' A
#
# COMPACT_ATOMS: atom_id res chain seq x y z
N LYS A 1 20.23 3.05 15.04
CA LYS A 1 18.85 2.69 15.49
C LYS A 1 17.93 2.87 14.28
N LEU A 2 17.54 1.80 13.58
CA LEU A 2 16.91 1.84 12.25
C LEU A 2 15.48 1.22 12.23
N LYS A 3 14.83 1.11 13.40
CA LYS A 3 13.56 0.36 13.55
C LYS A 3 12.29 1.21 13.48
N ASP A 4 12.40 2.52 13.29
CA ASP A 4 11.25 3.44 13.22
C ASP A 4 11.08 4.02 11.81
N ASN A 5 10.95 3.15 10.81
CA ASN A 5 10.56 3.59 9.47
C ASN A 5 9.10 3.16 9.23
N PRO A 6 8.10 4.05 9.44
CA PRO A 6 6.68 3.77 9.21
C PRO A 6 6.36 3.75 7.70
N GLY A 7 7.14 2.97 6.95
CA GLY A 7 7.11 2.89 5.50
C GLY A 7 6.63 1.54 4.99
N PHE A 8 6.66 0.45 5.76
CA PHE A 8 6.30 -0.87 5.24
C PHE A 8 4.87 -1.27 5.64
N PHE A 9 4.09 -1.71 4.66
CA PHE A 9 2.73 -2.19 4.85
C PHE A 9 2.53 -3.55 4.21
N ARG A 10 1.85 -4.44 4.93
CA ARG A 10 1.58 -5.80 4.47
C ARG A 10 0.26 -5.84 3.71
N VAL A 11 0.34 -5.87 2.38
CA VAL A 11 -0.83 -5.90 1.46
C VAL A 11 -1.36 -7.30 1.19
N HIS A 12 -0.54 -8.34 1.37
CA HIS A 12 -0.94 -9.74 1.27
C HIS A 12 -0.31 -10.56 2.40
N ASN A 13 -0.80 -11.78 2.63
CA ASN A 13 -0.18 -12.68 3.60
C ASN A 13 1.29 -12.99 3.26
N SER A 14 1.69 -12.90 2.00
CA SER A 14 3.07 -13.17 1.57
C SER A 14 3.83 -11.93 1.08
N HIS A 15 3.17 -10.77 0.97
CA HIS A 15 3.75 -9.58 0.35
C HIS A 15 3.68 -8.35 1.27
N ILE A 16 4.84 -7.72 1.44
CA ILE A 16 5.03 -6.46 2.16
C ILE A 16 5.56 -5.45 1.15
N ILE A 17 4.94 -4.27 1.09
CA ILE A 17 5.34 -3.18 0.19
C ILE A 17 5.75 -1.96 0.99
N ASN A 18 6.53 -1.08 0.39
CA ASN A 18 6.87 0.21 0.97
C ASN A 18 5.86 1.28 0.54
N ILE A 19 5.04 1.77 1.47
CA ILE A 19 4.03 2.82 1.25
C ILE A 19 4.63 4.15 0.84
N LYS A 20 5.90 4.41 1.18
CA LYS A 20 6.61 5.62 0.73
C LYS A 20 6.89 5.60 -0.77
N GLU A 21 6.98 4.39 -1.34
CA GLU A 21 7.23 4.13 -2.75
C GLU A 21 5.93 3.84 -3.52
N VAL A 22 4.77 4.06 -2.91
CA VAL A 22 3.49 3.88 -3.61
C VAL A 22 3.23 5.13 -4.43
N LYS A 23 3.30 4.97 -5.76
CA LYS A 23 3.07 6.05 -6.72
C LYS A 23 1.59 6.38 -6.86
N ARG A 24 0.74 5.35 -6.96
CA ARG A 24 -0.71 5.50 -7.05
C ARG A 24 -1.42 4.22 -6.65
N MET A 25 -2.69 4.34 -6.30
CA MET A 25 -3.55 3.23 -5.92
C MET A 25 -4.81 3.27 -6.75
N ILE A 26 -5.18 2.13 -7.36
CA ILE A 26 -6.35 2.04 -8.22
C ILE A 26 -7.43 1.24 -7.50
N LYS A 27 -8.59 1.88 -7.27
CA LYS A 27 -9.79 1.25 -6.73
C LYS A 27 -10.60 0.56 -7.84
N THR A 28 -10.04 -0.42 -8.56
CA THR A 28 -10.84 -1.30 -9.45
C THR A 28 -11.46 -2.47 -8.66
N ASP A 29 -12.29 -3.28 -9.33
CA ASP A 29 -12.85 -4.57 -8.87
C ASP A 29 -11.82 -5.53 -8.24
N GLY A 30 -10.53 -5.37 -8.55
CA GLY A 30 -9.44 -6.16 -7.97
C GLY A 30 -8.47 -5.39 -7.07
N GLY A 31 -8.58 -4.06 -6.96
CA GLY A 31 -7.80 -3.17 -6.09
C GLY A 31 -6.28 -3.41 -6.07
N TYR A 32 -5.49 -2.60 -6.76
CA TYR A 32 -4.02 -2.73 -6.77
C TYR A 32 -3.31 -1.39 -6.54
N ALA A 33 -2.12 -1.46 -5.93
CA ALA A 33 -1.19 -0.36 -5.81
C ALA A 33 -0.13 -0.44 -6.91
N VAL A 34 0.23 0.71 -7.45
CA VAL A 34 1.33 0.90 -8.38
C VAL A 34 2.46 1.57 -7.62
N MET A 35 3.60 0.92 -7.61
CA MET A 35 4.82 1.36 -6.94
C MET A 35 5.62 2.33 -7.84
N SER A 36 6.65 2.98 -7.28
CA SER A 36 7.56 3.90 -7.99
C SER A 36 8.28 3.23 -9.16
N ASP A 37 8.58 1.94 -9.03
CA ASP A 37 9.23 1.07 -10.02
C ASP A 37 8.24 0.49 -11.04
N GLU A 38 7.01 1.00 -11.10
CA GLU A 38 5.91 0.52 -11.97
C GLU A 38 5.40 -0.89 -11.64
N SER A 39 5.85 -1.48 -10.53
CA SER A 39 5.33 -2.75 -10.03
C SER A 39 3.88 -2.61 -9.59
N ASN A 40 3.03 -3.52 -10.08
CA ASN A 40 1.62 -3.59 -9.71
C ASN A 40 1.42 -4.65 -8.63
N ILE A 41 1.00 -4.24 -7.44
CA ILE A 41 0.77 -5.12 -6.31
C ILE A 41 -0.72 -5.16 -6.01
N THR A 42 -1.33 -6.32 -6.19
CA THR A 42 -2.73 -6.57 -5.82
C THR A 42 -2.88 -6.57 -4.31
N ILE A 43 -3.89 -5.85 -3.83
CA ILE A 43 -4.20 -5.72 -2.41
C ILE A 43 -5.46 -6.52 -2.12
N SER A 44 -5.43 -7.38 -1.12
CA SER A 44 -6.63 -8.12 -0.73
C SER A 44 -7.76 -7.15 -0.35
N PRO A 45 -9.03 -7.38 -0.72
CA PRO A 45 -10.14 -6.46 -0.46
C PRO A 45 -10.26 -6.02 1.01
N LYS A 46 -10.00 -6.96 1.94
CA LYS A 46 -9.99 -6.69 3.39
C LYS A 46 -8.84 -5.77 3.85
N LYS A 47 -7.70 -5.86 3.17
CA LYS A 47 -6.49 -5.06 3.41
C LYS A 47 -6.51 -3.73 2.66
N LYS A 48 -7.29 -3.68 1.58
CA LYS A 48 -7.50 -2.53 0.71
C LYS A 48 -8.03 -1.36 1.53
N GLU A 49 -9.11 -1.56 2.29
CA GLU A 49 -9.66 -0.52 3.17
C GLU A 49 -8.64 -0.01 4.18
N GLU A 50 -7.98 -0.90 4.93
CA GLU A 50 -6.92 -0.55 5.90
C GLU A 50 -5.79 0.27 5.25
N PHE A 51 -5.38 -0.13 4.05
CA PHE A 51 -4.34 0.57 3.28
C PHE A 51 -4.79 1.96 2.82
N PHE A 52 -6.04 2.07 2.32
CA PHE A 52 -6.63 3.34 1.91
C PHE A 52 -6.85 4.28 3.08
N GLU A 53 -7.24 3.78 4.25
CA GLU A 53 -7.39 4.59 5.46
C GLU A 53 -6.03 5.12 5.93
N MET A 54 -5.00 4.27 5.94
CA MET A 54 -3.66 4.64 6.38
C MET A 54 -2.99 5.66 5.45
N ILE A 55 -3.19 5.55 4.13
CA ILE A 55 -2.69 6.55 3.18
C ILE A 55 -3.61 7.79 3.14
N GLY A 56 -4.92 7.59 3.19
CA GLY A 56 -5.92 8.66 3.12
C GLY A 56 -5.86 9.62 4.31
N GLN A 57 -5.49 9.14 5.50
CA GLN A 57 -5.20 10.00 6.66
C GLN A 57 -4.05 10.99 6.43
N ARG A 58 -3.23 10.78 5.39
CA ARG A 58 -2.10 11.66 5.05
C ARG A 58 -2.48 12.78 4.09
N MET A 59 -3.76 12.87 3.70
CA MET A 59 -4.33 13.94 2.89
C MET A 59 -5.36 14.77 3.69
N VAL A 60 -4.94 15.37 4.80
CA VAL A 60 -5.58 16.54 5.44
C VAL A 60 -4.51 17.47 5.98
#